data_AF-G9L2Z7-F1
#
_entry.id   AF-G9L2Z7-F1
#
_cell.length_a   1.000
_cell.length_b   1.000
_cell.length_c   1.000
_cell.angle_alpha   90.00
_cell.angle_beta   90.00
_cell.angle_gamma   90.00
#
_symmetry.space_group_name_H-M   'P 1'
#
loop_
_entity.id
_entity.type
_entity.pdbx_description
1 polymer ?
#
loop_
_entity_poly.entity_id
_entity_poly.type
_entity_poly.pdbx_seq_one_letter_code
_entity_poly.pdbx_strand_id
1 'polypeptide(L)'
;GRRCGRAKEDTEIKNSEEDQALYPPLLPSKVDLREVTIIPQNEWKRIQDSLDSLTREAACLRAERKAKKEMHFRSQEVVKHWTNTYAGMKEQKLEAKKKRDEEVEAERQILDIEEEIYKQGERKKAIEFAKQYQLYQTERVKRF
;
A
#
# COMPACT_ATOMS: atom_id res chain seq x y z
N GLY A 1 -16.25 -8.13 18.20
CA GLY A 1 -15.60 -9.44 18.32
C GLY A 1 -15.62 -10.13 16.98
N ARG A 2 -14.44 -10.39 16.39
CA ARG A 2 -14.30 -11.13 15.13
C ARG A 2 -14.00 -12.59 15.48
N ARG A 3 -14.79 -13.54 14.97
CA ARG A 3 -14.53 -14.97 15.20
C ARG A 3 -13.47 -15.44 14.22
N CYS A 4 -12.34 -15.89 14.76
CA CYS A 4 -11.27 -16.57 14.03
C CYS A 4 -11.76 -17.97 13.63
N GLY A 5 -11.71 -18.30 12.34
CA GLY A 5 -11.99 -19.66 11.87
C GLY A 5 -10.83 -20.58 12.21
N ARG A 6 -11.12 -21.74 12.82
CA ARG A 6 -10.13 -22.81 13.03
C ARG A 6 -9.74 -23.41 11.68
N ALA A 7 -8.44 -23.69 11.50
CA ALA A 7 -7.94 -24.52 10.42
C ALA A 7 -8.50 -25.94 10.58
N LYS A 8 -9.00 -26.51 9.48
CA LYS A 8 -9.34 -27.93 9.40
C LYS A 8 -8.05 -28.69 9.17
N GLU A 9 -7.78 -29.66 10.03
CA GLU A 9 -6.70 -30.62 9.87
C GLU A 9 -7.05 -31.60 8.74
N ASP A 10 -6.08 -31.84 7.86
CA ASP A 10 -6.19 -32.75 6.74
C ASP A 10 -6.30 -34.19 7.26
N THR A 11 -7.48 -34.78 7.12
CA THR A 11 -7.68 -36.18 7.43
C THR A 11 -7.26 -36.99 6.21
N GLU A 12 -6.07 -37.60 6.28
CA GLU A 12 -5.59 -38.58 5.31
C GLU A 12 -6.63 -39.69 5.12
N ILE A 13 -7.20 -39.76 3.92
CA ILE A 13 -8.11 -40.84 3.52
C ILE A 13 -7.25 -42.07 3.25
N LYS A 14 -7.15 -42.94 4.27
CA LYS A 14 -6.68 -44.31 4.08
C LYS A 14 -7.69 -45.04 3.21
N ASN A 15 -7.25 -45.51 2.04
CA ASN A 15 -8.02 -46.38 1.17
C ASN A 15 -8.24 -47.73 1.88
N SER A 16 -9.38 -47.87 2.54
CA SER A 16 -9.91 -49.15 2.99
C SER A 16 -10.71 -49.77 1.86
N GLU A 17 -10.38 -51.02 1.58
CA GLU A 17 -10.93 -51.87 0.52
C GLU A 17 -12.47 -51.91 0.55
N GLU A 18 -13.06 -51.75 -0.64
CA GLU A 18 -14.34 -52.34 -1.06
C GLU A 18 -15.49 -52.38 -0.04
N ASP A 19 -15.93 -51.20 0.44
CA ASP A 19 -17.31 -51.07 0.87
C ASP A 19 -18.19 -50.98 -0.38
N GLN A 20 -18.68 -52.14 -0.84
CA GLN A 20 -19.89 -52.22 -1.66
C GLN A 20 -21.01 -51.57 -0.86
N ALA A 21 -21.15 -50.25 -0.99
CA ALA A 21 -22.35 -49.53 -0.62
C ALA A 21 -23.47 -50.09 -1.50
N LEU A 22 -24.11 -51.17 -1.04
CA LEU A 22 -25.44 -51.54 -1.47
C LEU A 22 -26.29 -50.31 -1.20
N TYR A 23 -26.53 -49.53 -2.25
CA TYR A 23 -27.53 -48.49 -2.21
C TYR A 23 -28.82 -49.15 -1.69
N PRO A 24 -29.40 -48.64 -0.58
CA PRO A 24 -30.71 -49.13 -0.15
C PRO A 24 -31.66 -48.95 -1.34
N PRO A 25 -32.61 -49.87 -1.56
CA PRO A 25 -33.57 -49.74 -2.64
C PRO A 25 -34.16 -48.33 -2.61
N LEU A 26 -33.91 -47.55 -3.66
CA LEU A 26 -34.26 -46.12 -3.73
C LEU A 26 -35.78 -45.87 -3.66
N LEU A 27 -36.57 -46.95 -3.60
CA LEU A 27 -38.03 -46.93 -3.55
C LEU A 27 -38.51 -47.73 -2.33
N PRO A 28 -39.42 -47.16 -1.51
CA PRO A 28 -40.11 -47.91 -0.47
C PRO A 28 -40.77 -49.15 -1.09
N SER A 29 -40.63 -50.33 -0.46
CA SER A 29 -41.01 -51.63 -1.03
C SER A 29 -42.50 -51.85 -1.33
N LYS A 30 -43.34 -50.82 -1.14
CA LYS A 30 -44.80 -50.86 -1.30
C LYS A 30 -45.34 -49.86 -2.32
N VAL A 31 -44.49 -49.29 -3.18
CA VAL A 31 -44.92 -48.37 -4.24
C VAL A 31 -44.89 -49.11 -5.57
N ASP A 32 -46.03 -49.12 -6.27
CA ASP A 32 -46.14 -49.74 -7.59
C ASP A 32 -45.17 -49.05 -8.57
N LEU A 33 -44.27 -49.83 -9.19
CA LEU A 33 -43.28 -49.32 -10.16
C LEU A 33 -43.93 -48.62 -11.37
N ARG A 34 -45.22 -48.90 -11.61
CA ARG A 34 -46.05 -48.24 -12.64
C ARG A 34 -46.47 -46.82 -12.26
N GLU A 35 -46.43 -46.46 -10.99
CA GLU A 35 -46.76 -45.12 -10.49
C GLU A 35 -45.53 -44.19 -10.42
N VAL A 36 -44.32 -44.74 -10.58
CA VAL A 36 -43.07 -43.98 -10.57
C VAL A 36 -42.82 -43.40 -11.97
N THR A 37 -42.90 -42.07 -12.07
CA THR A 37 -42.57 -41.36 -13.32
C THR A 37 -41.06 -41.32 -13.49
N ILE A 38 -40.50 -42.18 -14.35
CA ILE A 38 -39.06 -42.20 -14.66
C ILE A 38 -38.76 -41.08 -15.65
N ILE A 39 -38.01 -40.07 -15.20
CA ILE A 39 -37.56 -38.97 -16.06
C ILE A 39 -36.33 -39.45 -16.85
N PRO A 40 -36.35 -39.39 -18.19
CA PRO A 40 -35.18 -39.77 -18.99
C PRO A 40 -34.06 -38.73 -18.82
N GLN A 41 -32.80 -39.17 -18.98
CA GLN A 41 -31.61 -38.38 -18.62
C GLN A 41 -31.52 -37.02 -19.32
N ASN A 42 -32.02 -36.93 -20.55
CA ASN A 42 -32.10 -35.72 -21.34
C ASN A 42 -33.07 -34.69 -20.73
N GLU A 43 -34.25 -35.12 -20.29
CA GLU A 43 -35.26 -34.27 -19.64
C GLU A 43 -34.76 -33.78 -18.28
N TRP A 44 -34.06 -34.64 -17.53
CA TRP A 44 -33.42 -34.26 -16.28
C TRP A 44 -32.38 -33.14 -16.49
N LYS A 45 -31.49 -33.31 -17.48
CA LYS A 45 -30.49 -32.28 -17.84
C LYS A 45 -31.17 -30.96 -18.24
N ARG A 46 -32.24 -31.00 -19.03
CA ARG A 46 -32.99 -29.78 -19.41
C ARG A 46 -33.54 -29.04 -18.19
N ILE A 47 -34.11 -29.77 -17.24
CA ILE A 47 -34.63 -29.18 -16.00
C ILE A 47 -33.49 -28.55 -15.20
N GLN A 48 -32.37 -29.27 -15.04
CA GLN A 48 -31.20 -28.76 -14.34
C GLN A 48 -30.64 -27.50 -15.01
N ASP A 49 -30.44 -27.51 -16.33
CA ASP A 49 -29.94 -26.38 -17.09
C ASP A 49 -30.88 -25.17 -17.02
N SER A 50 -32.20 -25.39 -16.99
CA SER A 50 -33.19 -24.32 -16.82
C SER A 50 -33.10 -23.66 -15.44
N LEU A 51 -32.87 -24.45 -14.39
CA LEU A 51 -32.71 -23.97 -13.01
C LEU A 51 -31.35 -23.28 -12.80
N ASP A 52 -30.30 -23.79 -13.44
CA ASP A 52 -28.93 -23.25 -13.37
C ASP A 52 -28.68 -22.07 -14.31
N SER A 53 -29.60 -21.76 -15.21
CA SER A 53 -29.46 -20.64 -16.16
C SER A 53 -29.13 -19.31 -15.47
N LEU A 54 -29.88 -18.96 -14.41
CA LEU A 54 -29.70 -17.74 -13.63
C LEU A 54 -28.40 -17.75 -12.82
N THR A 55 -28.00 -18.90 -12.28
CA THR A 55 -26.76 -19.01 -11.49
C THR A 55 -25.53 -18.89 -12.38
N ARG A 56 -25.58 -19.47 -13.59
CA ARG A 56 -24.55 -19.35 -14.62
C ARG A 56 -24.42 -17.91 -15.10
N GLU A 57 -25.52 -17.24 -15.42
CA GLU A 57 -25.51 -15.83 -15.82
C GLU A 57 -24.93 -14.93 -14.72
N ALA A 58 -25.33 -15.14 -13.46
CA ALA A 58 -24.78 -14.42 -12.33
C ALA A 58 -23.27 -14.68 -12.15
N ALA A 59 -22.80 -15.90 -12.38
CA ALA A 59 -21.39 -16.25 -12.35
C ALA A 59 -20.61 -15.57 -13.49
N CYS A 60 -21.14 -15.56 -14.71
CA CYS A 60 -20.57 -14.87 -15.86
C CYS A 60 -20.41 -13.36 -15.57
N LEU A 61 -21.47 -12.69 -15.11
CA LEU A 61 -21.43 -11.26 -14.79
C LEU A 61 -20.44 -10.95 -13.65
N ARG A 62 -20.29 -11.85 -12.67
CA ARG A 62 -19.27 -11.70 -11.62
C ARG A 62 -17.86 -11.85 -12.17
N ALA A 63 -17.63 -12.82 -13.04
CA ALA A 63 -16.34 -13.03 -13.70
C ALA A 63 -15.97 -11.84 -14.58
N GLU A 64 -16.89 -11.31 -15.37
CA GLU A 64 -16.69 -10.11 -16.18
C GLU A 64 -16.36 -8.87 -15.32
N ARG A 65 -17.10 -8.64 -14.24
CA ARG A 65 -16.80 -7.53 -13.31
C ARG A 65 -15.43 -7.71 -12.67
N LYS A 66 -15.05 -8.93 -12.30
CA LYS A 66 -13.73 -9.23 -11.72
C LYS A 66 -12.63 -8.96 -12.75
N ALA A 67 -12.79 -9.43 -13.98
CA ALA A 67 -11.84 -9.20 -15.07
C ALA A 67 -11.68 -7.69 -15.37
N LYS A 68 -12.77 -6.93 -15.41
CA LYS A 68 -12.73 -5.48 -15.61
C LYS A 68 -12.00 -4.75 -14.48
N LYS A 69 -12.25 -5.13 -13.23
CA LYS A 69 -11.54 -4.58 -12.07
C LYS A 69 -10.05 -4.90 -12.11
N GLU A 70 -9.70 -6.15 -12.42
CA GLU A 70 -8.32 -6.61 -12.56
C GLU A 70 -7.58 -5.82 -13.66
N MET A 71 -8.20 -5.66 -14.83
CA MET A 71 -7.64 -4.83 -15.90
C MET A 71 -7.47 -3.37 -15.50
N HIS A 72 -8.42 -2.81 -14.73
CA HIS A 72 -8.30 -1.45 -14.20
C HIS A 72 -7.12 -1.30 -13.25
N PHE A 73 -6.90 -2.27 -12.34
CA PHE A 73 -5.75 -2.24 -11.43
C PHE A 73 -4.42 -2.30 -12.19
N ARG A 74 -4.32 -3.20 -13.18
CA ARG A 74 -3.14 -3.28 -14.06
C ARG A 74 -2.87 -1.96 -14.78
N SER A 75 -3.92 -1.33 -15.30
CA SER A 75 -3.80 -0.02 -15.95
C SER A 75 -3.34 1.07 -14.98
N GLN A 76 -3.86 1.10 -13.74
CA GLN A 76 -3.40 2.04 -12.73
C GLN A 76 -1.92 1.86 -12.38
N GLU A 77 -1.44 0.62 -12.27
CA GLU A 77 -0.04 0.33 -11.98
C GLU A 77 0.89 0.86 -13.07
N VAL A 78 0.54 0.69 -14.35
CA VAL A 78 1.31 1.25 -15.46
C VAL A 78 1.32 2.79 -15.40
N VAL A 79 0.19 3.41 -15.10
CA VAL A 79 0.07 4.89 -15.01
C VAL A 79 0.88 5.47 -13.85
N LYS A 80 1.01 4.76 -12.72
CA LYS A 80 1.84 5.21 -11.58
C LYS A 80 3.30 5.46 -11.97
N HIS A 81 3.82 4.66 -12.90
CA HIS A 81 5.21 4.79 -13.36
C HIS A 81 5.36 5.77 -14.54
N TRP A 82 4.28 6.41 -14.99
CA TRP A 82 4.36 7.44 -16.02
C TRP A 82 4.81 8.78 -15.43
N THR A 83 6.07 9.11 -15.70
CA THR A 83 6.78 10.30 -15.21
C THR A 83 6.06 11.62 -15.53
N ASN A 84 5.32 11.67 -16.64
CA ASN A 84 4.68 12.90 -17.14
C ASN A 84 3.20 13.04 -16.73
N THR A 85 2.76 12.34 -15.68
CA THR A 85 1.42 12.52 -15.13
C THR A 85 1.35 13.80 -14.32
N TYR A 86 0.25 14.56 -14.42
CA TYR A 86 0.05 15.81 -13.67
C TYR A 86 0.30 15.65 -12.16
N ALA A 87 -0.13 14.53 -11.57
CA ALA A 87 0.12 14.22 -10.16
C ALA A 87 1.62 14.14 -9.84
N GLY A 88 2.39 13.41 -10.66
CA GLY A 88 3.84 13.30 -10.51
C GLY A 88 4.56 14.64 -10.70
N MET A 89 4.14 15.44 -11.70
CA MET A 89 4.72 16.77 -11.93
C MET A 89 4.45 17.74 -10.75
N LYS A 90 3.27 17.66 -10.13
CA LYS A 90 2.94 18.45 -8.93
C LYS A 90 3.83 18.07 -7.74
N GLU A 91 4.04 16.77 -7.53
CA GLU A 91 4.90 16.24 -6.46
C GLU A 91 6.35 16.66 -6.66
N GLN A 92 6.90 16.48 -7.86
CA GLN A 92 8.25 16.94 -8.21
C GLN A 92 8.42 18.45 -7.99
N LYS A 93 7.44 19.27 -8.37
CA LYS A 93 7.49 20.72 -8.14
C LYS A 93 7.49 21.08 -6.66
N LEU A 94 6.76 20.33 -5.84
CA LEU A 94 6.71 20.52 -4.40
C LEU A 94 8.05 20.14 -3.75
N GLU A 95 8.63 19.01 -4.13
CA GLU A 95 9.95 18.57 -3.66
C GLU A 95 11.06 19.54 -4.08
N ALA A 96 11.06 19.98 -5.34
CA ALA A 96 12.01 20.96 -5.83
C ALA A 96 11.89 22.31 -5.09
N LYS A 97 10.67 22.69 -4.68
CA LYS A 97 10.47 23.88 -3.85
C LYS A 97 11.04 23.68 -2.45
N LYS A 98 10.74 22.56 -1.79
CA LYS A 98 11.28 22.25 -0.45
C LYS A 98 12.80 22.28 -0.44
N LYS A 99 13.44 21.63 -1.41
CA LYS A 99 14.90 21.62 -1.54
C LYS A 99 15.48 23.02 -1.68
N ARG A 100 14.85 23.87 -2.51
CA ARG A 100 15.27 25.27 -2.65
C ARG A 100 15.12 26.04 -1.35
N ASP A 101 14.00 25.87 -0.66
CA ASP A 101 13.73 26.57 0.60
C ASP A 101 14.74 26.11 1.68
N GLU A 102 15.08 24.82 1.73
CA GLU A 102 16.12 24.26 2.62
C GLU A 102 17.52 24.82 2.33
N GLU A 103 17.91 24.93 1.06
CA GLU A 103 19.18 25.52 0.64
C GLU A 103 19.27 27.00 1.05
N VAL A 104 18.21 27.78 0.84
CA VAL A 104 18.15 29.20 1.21
C VAL A 104 18.25 29.39 2.73
N GLU A 105 17.56 28.55 3.52
CA GLU A 105 17.66 28.63 4.98
C GLU A 105 19.04 28.20 5.49
N ALA A 106 19.72 27.26 4.83
CA ALA A 106 21.10 26.91 5.16
C ALA A 106 22.07 28.05 4.87
N GLU A 107 21.93 28.74 3.72
CA GLU A 107 22.72 29.93 3.40
C GLU A 107 22.53 31.05 4.42
N ARG A 108 21.29 31.28 4.87
CA ARG A 108 20.97 32.26 5.92
C ARG A 108 21.67 31.94 7.23
N GLN A 109 21.66 30.68 7.65
CA GLN A 109 22.33 30.26 8.88
C GLN A 109 23.85 30.48 8.80
N ILE A 110 24.46 30.25 7.64
CA ILE A 110 25.89 30.51 7.44
C ILE A 110 26.17 32.02 7.57
N LEU A 111 25.35 32.86 6.95
CA LEU A 111 25.49 34.32 7.04
C LEU A 111 25.37 34.84 8.48
N ASP A 112 24.43 34.30 9.27
CA ASP A 112 24.27 34.70 10.68
C ASP A 112 25.54 34.39 11.49
N ILE A 113 26.15 33.22 11.26
CA ILE A 113 27.40 32.81 11.91
C ILE A 113 28.57 33.70 11.47
N GLU A 114 28.69 33.98 10.17
CA GLU A 114 29.73 34.86 9.62
C GLU A 114 29.63 36.28 10.20
N GLU A 115 28.41 36.82 10.30
CA GLU A 115 28.17 38.14 10.88
C GLU A 115 28.52 38.17 12.37
N GLU A 116 28.20 37.11 13.12
CA GLU A 116 28.57 37.00 14.53
C GLU A 116 30.09 36.95 14.71
N ILE A 117 30.81 36.17 13.91
CA ILE A 117 32.28 36.11 13.91
C ILE A 117 32.87 37.49 13.59
N TYR A 118 32.32 38.18 12.59
CA TYR A 118 32.77 39.52 12.21
C TYR A 118 32.60 40.52 13.36
N LYS A 119 31.42 40.56 14.00
CA LYS A 119 31.14 41.42 15.16
C LYS A 119 32.06 41.11 16.35
N GLN A 120 32.31 39.82 16.61
CA GLN A 120 33.26 39.41 17.64
C GLN A 120 34.69 39.88 17.32
N GLY A 121 35.10 39.81 16.05
CA GLY A 121 36.37 40.34 15.57
C GLY A 121 36.51 41.83 15.80
N GLU A 122 35.52 42.62 15.41
CA GLU A 122 35.49 44.07 15.65
C GLU A 122 35.53 44.42 17.14
N ARG A 123 34.78 43.69 17.97
CA ARG A 123 34.82 43.85 19.43
C ARG A 123 36.23 43.59 19.99
N LYS A 124 36.91 42.54 19.53
CA LYS A 124 38.29 42.24 19.97
C LYS A 124 39.27 43.34 19.55
N LYS A 125 39.19 43.81 18.30
CA LYS A 125 40.04 44.92 17.80
C LYS A 125 39.85 46.19 18.63
N ALA A 126 38.60 46.56 18.94
CA ALA A 126 38.32 47.73 19.77
C ALA A 126 38.91 47.59 21.19
N ILE A 127 38.82 46.40 21.79
CA ILE A 127 39.41 46.11 23.10
C ILE A 127 40.94 46.18 23.06
N GLU A 128 41.57 45.62 22.03
CA GLU A 128 43.03 45.66 21.85
C GLU A 128 43.53 47.09 21.66
N PHE A 129 42.87 47.86 20.80
CA PHE A 129 43.19 49.27 20.59
C PHE A 129 43.07 50.07 21.90
N ALA A 130 42.01 49.84 22.68
CA ALA A 130 41.84 50.48 23.98
C ALA A 130 42.95 50.09 24.98
N LYS A 131 43.34 48.81 25.03
CA LYS A 131 44.46 48.33 25.87
C LYS A 131 45.79 48.98 25.46
N GLN A 132 46.05 49.07 24.16
CA GLN A 132 47.24 49.71 23.62
C GLN A 132 47.27 51.20 23.98
N TYR A 133 46.15 51.89 23.83
CA TYR A 133 46.03 53.30 24.22
C TYR A 133 46.30 53.48 25.72
N GLN A 134 45.70 52.64 26.58
CA GLN A 134 45.95 52.66 28.02
C GLN A 134 47.42 52.42 28.37
N LEU A 135 48.09 51.47 27.69
CA LEU A 135 49.51 51.21 27.89
C LEU A 135 50.36 52.45 27.59
N TYR A 136 50.14 53.13 26.47
CA TYR A 136 50.84 54.37 26.12
C TYR A 136 50.54 55.54 27.07
N GLN A 137 49.42 55.52 27.79
CA GLN A 137 49.12 56.55 28.78
C GLN A 137 49.97 56.41 30.05
N THR A 138 50.48 55.21 30.36
CA THR A 138 51.29 54.98 31.56
C THR A 138 52.64 55.70 31.48
N GLU A 139 53.05 56.36 32.56
CA GLU A 139 54.30 57.15 32.60
C GLU A 139 55.54 56.31 32.29
N ARG A 140 55.50 55.02 32.60
CA ARG A 140 56.61 54.11 32.33
C ARG A 140 56.94 54.06 30.85
N VAL A 141 55.93 53.95 29.97
CA VAL A 141 56.15 53.91 28.51
C VAL A 141 56.42 55.30 27.93
N LYS A 142 55.87 56.38 28.51
CA LYS A 142 56.14 57.76 28.05
C LYS A 142 57.57 58.24 28.32
N ARG A 143 58.26 57.65 29.30
CA ARG A 143 59.63 58.00 29.71
C ARG A 143 60.72 57.11 29.06
N PHE A 144 60.32 56.07 28.33
CA PHE A 144 61.21 55.27 27.47
C PHE A 144 61.29 55.90 26.09
#